data_AF-A0A7J2YDJ5-F1
#
_entry.id   AF-A0A7J2YDJ5-F1
#
_cell.length_a   1.000
_cell.length_b   1.000
_cell.length_c   1.000
_cell.angle_alpha   90.00
_cell.angle_beta   90.00
_cell.angle_gamma   90.00
#
_symmetry.space_group_name_H-M   'P 1'
#
loop_
_entity.id
_entity.type
_entity.pdbx_description
1 polymer ?
#
loop_
_entity_poly.entity_id
_entity_poly.type
_entity_poly.pdbx_seq_one_letter_code
_entity_poly.pdbx_strand_id
1 'polypeptide(L)'
;MPDRNWKEYNEALVRRGEILLDMDFIDTWPDELAKMNDGKVGKPFDYPESLIKLLAIVHAYLLPYRQSEGFTRVLMRHTSLKTPDFTSIAWRVAKMDVSIDDKIDSDDDDIVIAADS
;
A
#
# COMPACT_ATOMS: atom_id res chain seq x y z
N MET A 1 19.57 38.81 -5.42
CA MET A 1 18.76 37.61 -5.15
C MET A 1 19.68 36.63 -4.45
N PRO A 2 19.32 36.06 -3.29
CA PRO A 2 20.18 35.09 -2.64
C PRO A 2 20.40 33.91 -3.60
N ASP A 3 21.63 33.39 -3.65
CA ASP A 3 22.03 32.26 -4.49
C ASP A 3 21.17 31.04 -4.16
N ARG A 4 20.16 30.78 -5.00
CA ARG A 4 19.26 29.64 -4.82
C ARG A 4 20.04 28.36 -5.11
N ASN A 5 20.18 27.49 -4.11
CA ASN A 5 20.82 26.19 -4.27
C ASN A 5 19.90 25.23 -5.04
N TRP A 6 19.91 25.34 -6.37
CA TRP A 6 19.09 24.53 -7.27
C TRP A 6 19.33 23.03 -7.15
N LYS A 7 20.55 22.63 -6.75
CA LYS A 7 20.90 21.22 -6.57
C LYS A 7 20.10 20.61 -5.42
N GLU A 8 20.07 21.28 -4.26
CA GLU A 8 19.29 20.84 -3.10
C GLU A 8 17.78 20.87 -3.38
N TYR A 9 17.30 21.92 -4.06
CA TYR A 9 15.89 22.02 -4.40
C TYR A 9 15.42 20.90 -5.34
N ASN A 10 16.21 20.58 -6.38
CA ASN A 10 15.87 19.50 -7.30
C ASN A 10 15.94 18.13 -6.63
N GLU A 11 16.92 17.91 -5.76
CA GLU A 11 17.02 16.69 -4.95
C GLU A 11 15.78 16.52 -4.06
N ALA A 12 15.31 17.60 -3.41
CA ALA A 12 14.07 17.56 -2.63
C ALA A 12 12.86 17.19 -3.50
N LEU A 13 12.76 17.73 -4.73
CA LEU A 13 11.69 17.36 -5.65
C LEU A 13 11.72 15.89 -6.08
N VAL A 14 12.91 15.29 -6.23
CA VAL A 14 13.05 13.85 -6.51
C VAL A 14 12.60 13.03 -5.30
N ARG A 15 13.06 13.40 -4.10
CA ARG A 15 12.70 12.71 -2.85
C ARG A 15 11.21 12.74 -2.54
N ARG A 16 10.52 13.83 -2.89
CA ARG A 16 9.05 13.91 -2.81
C ARG A 16 8.32 12.83 -3.63
N GLY A 17 8.96 12.31 -4.67
CA GLY A 17 8.41 11.23 -5.49
C GLY A 17 8.86 9.83 -5.07
N GLU A 18 9.69 9.70 -4.03
CA GLU A 18 10.14 8.40 -3.54
C GLU A 18 8.99 7.73 -2.77
N ILE A 19 8.56 6.57 -3.27
CA ILE A 19 7.53 5.74 -2.63
C ILE A 19 8.18 4.43 -2.24
N LEU A 20 8.29 4.19 -0.94
CA LEU A 20 8.73 2.91 -0.42
C LEU A 20 7.51 1.99 -0.27
N LEU A 21 7.57 0.83 -0.93
CA LEU A 21 6.57 -0.22 -0.78
C LEU A 21 7.15 -1.29 0.13
N ASP A 22 6.47 -1.55 1.24
CA ASP A 22 6.76 -2.73 2.05
C ASP A 22 6.28 -3.98 1.31
N MET A 23 7.24 -4.88 1.04
CA MET A 23 7.04 -6.12 0.30
C MET A 23 7.16 -7.36 1.20
N ASP A 24 7.30 -7.19 2.52
CA ASP A 24 7.48 -8.27 3.50
C ASP A 24 6.27 -9.21 3.53
N PHE A 25 5.11 -8.73 3.06
CA PHE A 25 3.92 -9.56 2.85
C PHE A 25 4.17 -10.75 1.91
N ILE A 26 5.18 -10.69 1.02
CA ILE A 26 5.53 -11.80 0.12
C ILE A 26 6.05 -12.99 0.93
N ASP A 27 6.95 -12.73 1.87
CA ASP A 27 7.60 -13.76 2.66
C ASP A 27 6.69 -14.27 3.78
N THR A 28 5.89 -13.37 4.38
CA THR A 28 4.96 -13.70 5.47
C THR A 28 3.60 -14.22 4.99
N TRP A 29 3.35 -14.22 3.66
CA TRP A 29 2.08 -14.62 3.05
C TRP A 29 1.45 -15.91 3.62
N PRO A 30 2.16 -17.06 3.68
CA PRO A 30 1.54 -18.30 4.14
C PRO A 30 1.22 -18.26 5.64
N ASP A 31 2.10 -17.69 6.45
CA ASP A 31 1.95 -17.65 7.91
C ASP A 31 0.83 -16.69 8.32
N GLU A 32 0.75 -15.54 7.65
CA GLU A 32 -0.31 -14.57 7.86
C GLU A 32 -1.67 -15.14 7.48
N LEU A 33 -1.77 -15.80 6.31
CA LEU A 33 -3.01 -16.48 5.90
C LEU A 33 -3.41 -17.59 6.86
N ALA A 34 -2.45 -18.38 7.37
CA ALA A 34 -2.73 -19.42 8.35
C ALA A 34 -3.32 -18.81 9.63
N LYS A 35 -2.71 -17.74 10.14
CA LYS A 35 -3.18 -17.01 11.33
C LYS A 35 -4.56 -16.38 11.12
N MET A 36 -4.79 -15.74 9.97
CA MET A 36 -6.06 -15.09 9.64
C MET A 36 -7.23 -16.08 9.45
N ASN A 37 -6.91 -17.31 9.05
CA ASN A 37 -7.90 -18.35 8.80
C ASN A 37 -8.03 -19.35 9.95
N ASP A 38 -7.21 -19.22 11.01
CA ASP A 38 -7.30 -20.08 12.17
C ASP A 38 -8.66 -19.94 12.86
N GLY A 39 -9.35 -21.06 13.07
CA GLY A 39 -10.71 -21.09 13.63
C GLY A 39 -11.79 -20.39 12.80
N LYS A 40 -11.50 -19.92 11.58
CA LYS A 40 -12.46 -19.17 10.76
C LYS A 40 -13.56 -20.08 10.21
N VAL A 41 -14.81 -19.72 10.46
CA VAL A 41 -15.99 -20.39 9.90
C VAL A 41 -16.41 -19.69 8.59
N GLY A 42 -16.56 -20.46 7.51
CA GLY A 42 -16.94 -19.95 6.18
C GLY A 42 -15.78 -19.96 5.17
N LYS A 43 -15.87 -19.15 4.10
CA LYS A 43 -14.81 -19.09 3.07
C LYS A 43 -13.51 -18.53 3.69
N PRO A 44 -12.37 -19.24 3.58
CA PRO A 44 -11.07 -18.71 3.98
C PRO A 44 -10.68 -17.47 3.17
N PHE A 45 -9.83 -16.62 3.76
CA PHE A 45 -9.15 -15.54 3.07
C PHE A 45 -8.09 -16.09 2.12
N ASP A 46 -8.05 -15.51 0.91
CA ASP A 46 -7.08 -15.84 -0.13
C ASP A 46 -5.86 -14.87 -0.12
N TYR A 47 -5.97 -13.73 0.56
CA TYR A 47 -4.97 -12.65 0.56
C TYR A 47 -4.66 -12.20 1.99
N PRO A 48 -3.38 -11.98 2.32
CA PRO A 48 -2.98 -11.45 3.62
C PRO A 48 -3.57 -10.06 3.87
N GLU A 49 -3.67 -9.66 5.13
CA GLU A 49 -4.09 -8.33 5.55
C GLU A 49 -3.05 -7.26 5.19
N SER A 50 -1.76 -7.56 5.34
CA SER A 50 -0.63 -6.71 4.93
C SER A 50 -0.72 -6.25 3.47
N LEU A 51 -0.98 -7.17 2.52
CA LEU A 51 -1.23 -6.80 1.12
C LEU A 51 -2.43 -5.85 0.99
N ILE A 52 -3.53 -6.11 1.71
CA ILE A 52 -4.71 -5.26 1.64
C ILE A 52 -4.41 -3.86 2.21
N LYS A 53 -3.61 -3.76 3.29
CA LYS A 53 -3.17 -2.48 3.85
C LYS A 53 -2.34 -1.69 2.83
N LEU A 54 -1.36 -2.33 2.18
CA LEU A 54 -0.57 -1.71 1.11
C LEU A 54 -1.49 -1.17 0.00
N LEU A 55 -2.47 -1.98 -0.44
CA LEU A 55 -3.41 -1.58 -1.47
C LEU A 55 -4.41 -0.51 -1.01
N ALA A 56 -4.72 -0.44 0.28
CA ALA A 56 -5.51 0.64 0.88
C ALA A 56 -4.75 1.97 0.80
N ILE A 57 -3.45 1.96 1.13
CA ILE A 57 -2.58 3.14 1.05
C ILE A 57 -2.41 3.57 -0.41
N VAL A 58 -2.09 2.64 -1.31
CA VAL A 58 -2.04 2.91 -2.75
C VAL A 58 -3.37 3.49 -3.23
N HIS A 59 -4.49 3.00 -2.71
CA HIS A 59 -5.79 3.53 -3.07
C HIS A 59 -6.05 4.95 -2.56
N ALA A 60 -5.70 5.21 -1.30
CA ALA A 60 -5.91 6.50 -0.66
C ALA A 60 -5.10 7.62 -1.34
N TYR A 61 -3.87 7.33 -1.77
CA TYR A 61 -2.93 8.36 -2.23
C TYR A 61 -2.61 8.35 -3.72
N LEU A 62 -2.75 7.22 -4.43
CA LEU A 62 -2.16 7.07 -5.77
C LEU A 62 -3.15 6.63 -6.85
N LEU A 63 -3.94 5.57 -6.62
CA LEU A 63 -4.66 4.87 -7.69
C LEU A 63 -6.09 4.46 -7.28
N PRO A 64 -7.12 4.65 -8.12
CA PRO A 64 -8.43 4.03 -7.92
C PRO A 64 -8.35 2.49 -7.90
N TYR A 65 -9.27 1.81 -7.18
CA TYR A 65 -9.25 0.34 -7.02
C TYR A 65 -9.01 -0.48 -8.30
N ARG A 66 -9.61 -0.08 -9.44
CA ARG A 66 -9.41 -0.78 -10.72
C ARG A 66 -7.98 -0.67 -11.25
N GLN A 67 -7.36 0.49 -11.04
CA GLN A 67 -5.95 0.70 -11.37
C GLN A 67 -5.05 -0.02 -10.37
N SER A 68 -5.42 -0.06 -9.08
CA SER A 68 -4.72 -0.83 -8.05
C SER A 68 -4.67 -2.33 -8.36
N GLU A 69 -5.74 -2.91 -8.94
CA GLU A 69 -5.68 -4.30 -9.45
C GLU A 69 -4.62 -4.46 -10.55
N GLY A 70 -4.58 -3.53 -11.52
CA GLY A 70 -3.59 -3.53 -12.59
C GLY A 70 -2.15 -3.38 -12.07
N PHE A 71 -1.94 -2.49 -11.10
CA PHE A 71 -0.69 -2.33 -10.37
C PHE A 71 -0.27 -3.64 -9.69
N THR A 72 -1.18 -4.24 -8.92
CA THR A 72 -0.92 -5.50 -8.20
C THR A 72 -0.62 -6.64 -9.16
N ARG A 73 -1.27 -6.71 -10.32
CA ARG A 73 -0.98 -7.72 -11.35
C ARG A 73 0.44 -7.62 -11.90
N VAL A 74 0.98 -6.41 -12.02
CA VAL A 74 2.38 -6.21 -12.44
C VAL A 74 3.31 -6.57 -11.29
N LEU A 75 3.01 -6.12 -10.07
CA LEU A 75 3.79 -6.41 -8.87
C LEU A 75 3.95 -7.92 -8.65
N MET A 76 2.87 -8.67 -8.83
CA MET A 76 2.84 -10.12 -8.63
C MET A 76 3.35 -10.92 -9.82
N ARG A 77 3.67 -10.29 -10.97
CA ARG A 77 4.01 -10.99 -12.23
C ARG A 77 5.17 -11.98 -12.09
N HIS A 78 6.14 -11.64 -11.24
CA HIS A 78 7.33 -12.45 -11.01
C HIS A 78 7.25 -13.27 -9.71
N THR A 79 6.09 -13.28 -9.07
CA THR A 79 5.80 -14.06 -7.86
C THR A 79 4.85 -15.20 -8.23
N SER A 80 4.77 -16.24 -7.38
CA SER A 80 3.74 -17.28 -7.51
C SER A 80 2.45 -16.93 -6.74
N LEU A 81 2.30 -15.67 -6.33
CA LEU A 81 1.21 -15.20 -5.48
C LEU A 81 -0.03 -14.84 -6.30
N LYS A 82 -1.20 -14.98 -5.68
CA LYS A 82 -2.48 -14.63 -6.32
C LYS A 82 -2.66 -13.11 -6.31
N THR A 83 -3.19 -12.57 -7.41
CA THR A 83 -3.58 -11.16 -7.49
C THR A 83 -5.04 -10.97 -7.07
N PRO A 84 -5.34 -10.11 -6.09
CA PRO A 84 -6.72 -9.75 -5.75
C PRO A 84 -7.37 -8.90 -6.84
N ASP A 85 -8.64 -9.15 -7.12
CA ASP A 85 -9.45 -8.30 -7.99
C ASP A 85 -9.90 -7.03 -7.26
N PHE A 86 -10.26 -5.99 -8.01
CA PHE A 86 -10.61 -4.69 -7.46
C PHE A 86 -11.80 -4.74 -6.48
N THR A 87 -12.74 -5.68 -6.66
CA THR A 87 -13.90 -5.80 -5.75
C THR A 87 -13.48 -6.43 -4.44
N SER A 88 -12.62 -7.44 -4.47
CA SER A 88 -12.03 -8.05 -3.26
C SER A 88 -11.23 -7.02 -2.46
N ILE A 89 -10.44 -6.19 -3.12
CA ILE A 89 -9.69 -5.09 -2.47
C ILE A 89 -10.68 -4.13 -1.81
N ALA A 90 -11.62 -3.56 -2.57
CA ALA A 90 -12.56 -2.57 -2.06
C ALA A 90 -13.39 -3.07 -0.86
N TRP A 91 -13.89 -4.31 -0.94
CA TRP A 91 -14.65 -4.93 0.15
C TRP A 91 -13.83 -5.13 1.42
N ARG A 92 -12.54 -5.49 1.28
CA ARG A 92 -11.66 -5.71 2.42
C ARG A 92 -11.23 -4.39 3.04
N VAL A 93 -10.88 -3.39 2.23
CA VAL A 93 -10.53 -2.05 2.70
C VAL A 93 -11.71 -1.40 3.42
N ALA A 94 -12.92 -1.48 2.89
CA ALA A 94 -14.12 -0.92 3.54
C ALA A 94 -14.46 -1.55 4.90
N LYS A 95 -13.95 -2.76 5.18
CA LYS A 95 -14.12 -3.46 6.46
C LYS A 95 -12.91 -3.33 7.38
N MET A 96 -11.84 -2.74 6.89
CA MET A 96 -10.61 -2.53 7.64
C MET A 96 -10.75 -1.24 8.44
N ASP A 97 -10.35 -1.28 9.70
CA ASP A 97 -10.27 -0.09 10.53
C ASP A 97 -8.97 0.66 10.19
N VAL A 98 -9.02 1.47 9.13
CA VAL A 98 -7.88 2.27 8.69
C VAL A 98 -8.00 3.66 9.31
N SER A 99 -7.29 3.87 10.40
CA SER A 99 -7.05 5.19 10.97
C SER A 99 -6.01 5.92 10.12
N ILE A 100 -6.46 6.81 9.23
CA ILE A 100 -5.55 7.77 8.57
C ILE A 100 -5.35 8.92 9.57
N ASP A 101 -4.10 9.22 9.92
CA ASP A 101 -3.79 10.36 10.80
C ASP A 101 -4.16 11.66 10.08
N ASP A 102 -5.09 12.42 10.65
CA ASP A 102 -5.61 13.68 10.09
C ASP A 102 -4.51 14.76 9.90
N LYS A 103 -3.31 14.54 10.44
CA LYS A 103 -2.15 15.45 10.29
C LYS A 103 -1.49 15.42 8.91
N ILE A 104 -1.88 14.51 8.03
CA ILE A 104 -1.30 14.39 6.67
C ILE A 104 -1.76 15.54 5.75
N ASP A 105 -2.76 16.32 6.18
CA ASP A 105 -3.39 17.40 5.41
C ASP A 105 -2.74 18.80 5.66
N SER A 106 -1.42 18.85 5.90
CA SER A 106 -0.68 20.12 5.93
C SER A 106 -0.09 20.42 4.57
N ASP A 107 -0.68 21.39 3.86
CA ASP A 107 -0.30 21.89 2.52
C ASP A 107 1.19 22.28 2.31
N ASP A 108 2.04 22.24 3.35
CA ASP A 108 3.41 22.77 3.34
C ASP A 108 4.52 21.75 3.71
N ASP A 109 4.17 20.49 4.04
CA ASP A 109 5.16 19.47 4.43
C ASP A 109 5.27 18.31 3.42
N ASP A 110 6.50 17.84 3.20
CA ASP A 110 6.78 16.68 2.34
C ASP A 110 6.14 15.41 2.96
N ILE A 111 5.17 14.80 2.27
CA ILE A 111 4.52 13.57 2.73
C ILE A 111 5.45 12.38 2.45
N VAL A 112 6.11 11.88 3.50
CA VAL A 112 6.83 10.60 3.47
C VAL A 112 5.87 9.50 3.92
N ILE A 113 5.41 8.68 2.97
CA ILE A 113 4.54 7.53 3.25
C ILE A 113 5.43 6.33 3.60
N ALA A 114 5.53 6.02 4.89
CA ALA A 114 6.09 4.76 5.37
C ALA A 114 4.94 3.86 5.84
N ALA A 115 4.79 2.70 5.20
CA ALA A 115 3.89 1.66 5.63
C ALA A 115 4.73 0.55 6.27
N ASP A 116 4.49 0.25 7.55
CA ASP A 116 5.08 -0.87 8.28
C ASP A 116 3.93 -1.82 8.65
N SER A 117 4.10 -3.13 8.40
CA SER A 117 3.05 -4.15 8.41
C SER A 117 2.66 -4.65 9.81
#